data_AF-A0A7C1E4X9-F1
#
_entry.id   AF-A0A7C1E4X9-F1
#
_cell.length_a   1.000
_cell.length_b   1.000
_cell.length_c   1.000
_cell.angle_alpha   90.00
_cell.angle_beta   90.00
_cell.angle_gamma   90.00
#
_symmetry.space_group_name_H-M   'P 1'
#
loop_
_entity.id
_entity.type
_entity.pdbx_description
1 polymer ?
#
loop_
_entity_poly.entity_id
_entity_poly.type
_entity_poly.pdbx_seq_one_letter_code
_entity_poly.pdbx_strand_id
1 'polypeptide(L)' 'MDIREFSPHLFWSYDKDADIKPEIVVRQVIAYGEIRDMILLARRVEKKKILATINLWKEQEKHKKHINFFKKVILG' A
#
# COMPACT_ATOMS: atom_id res chain seq x y z
N MET A 1 11.83 -1.26 -3.68
CA MET A 1 10.68 -1.57 -4.56
C MET A 1 10.53 -0.38 -5.49
N ASP A 2 10.29 -0.58 -6.78
CA ASP A 2 10.19 0.56 -7.70
C ASP A 2 8.77 1.16 -7.64
N ILE A 3 8.67 2.41 -7.21
CA ILE A 3 7.40 3.14 -7.06
C ILE A 3 6.76 3.46 -8.42
N ARG A 4 7.54 3.42 -9.51
CA ARG A 4 7.07 3.69 -10.87
C ARG A 4 6.20 2.56 -11.42
N GLU A 5 6.21 1.39 -10.79
CA GLU A 5 5.29 0.30 -11.13
C GLU A 5 3.85 0.58 -10.64
N PHE A 6 3.68 1.53 -9.73
CA PHE A 6 2.38 1.94 -9.20
C PHE A 6 1.85 3.17 -9.94
N SER A 7 0.55 3.40 -9.79
CA SER A 7 -0.10 4.56 -10.38
C SER A 7 0.59 5.88 -9.97
N PRO A 8 0.95 6.77 -10.94
CA PRO A 8 1.76 7.96 -10.66
C PRO A 8 1.17 8.91 -9.61
N HIS A 9 -0.16 8.98 -9.52
CA HIS A 9 -0.86 9.83 -8.56
C HIS A 9 -0.60 9.43 -7.10
N LEU A 10 -0.20 8.18 -6.83
CA LEU A 10 0.09 7.71 -5.48
C LEU A 10 1.36 8.33 -4.91
N PHE A 11 2.34 8.61 -5.78
CA PHE A 11 3.66 9.10 -5.40
C PHE A 11 4.02 10.41 -6.09
N TRP A 12 3.05 11.15 -6.60
CA TRP A 12 3.26 12.40 -7.35
C TRP A 12 4.06 13.48 -6.61
N SER A 13 4.01 13.47 -5.27
CA SER A 13 4.73 14.39 -4.39
C SER A 13 6.12 13.89 -3.98
N TYR A 14 6.48 12.66 -4.39
CA TYR A 14 7.77 12.06 -4.09
C TYR A 14 8.69 12.21 -5.29
N ASP A 15 9.98 12.35 -5.02
CA ASP A 15 10.99 12.24 -6.07
C ASP A 15 10.90 10.83 -6.69
N LYS A 16 11.04 10.76 -8.02
CA LYS A 16 10.96 9.50 -8.77
C LYS A 16 12.08 8.53 -8.38
N ASP A 17 13.20 9.06 -7.90
CA ASP A 17 14.36 8.30 -7.46
C ASP A 17 14.46 8.22 -5.93
N ALA A 18 13.41 8.64 -5.20
CA ALA A 18 13.39 8.54 -3.75
C ALA A 18 13.40 7.07 -3.29
N ASP A 19 14.27 6.76 -2.33
CA ASP A 19 14.23 5.48 -1.61
C ASP A 19 13.07 5.48 -0.61
N ILE A 20 11.86 5.17 -1.11
CA ILE A 20 10.65 5.14 -0.29
C ILE A 20 10.61 3.86 0.52
N LYS A 21 10.50 4.02 1.84
CA LYS A 21 10.35 2.90 2.76
C LYS A 21 9.09 2.07 2.43
N PRO A 22 9.17 0.72 2.46
CA PRO A 22 8.05 -0.16 2.09
C PRO A 22 6.77 0.12 2.87
N GLU A 23 6.86 0.54 4.13
CA GLU A 23 5.71 0.84 4.98
C GLU A 23 4.90 2.03 4.46
N ILE A 24 5.58 3.02 3.88
CA ILE A 24 4.94 4.20 3.27
C ILE A 24 4.18 3.76 2.03
N VAL A 25 4.82 2.95 1.17
CA VAL A 25 4.17 2.46 -0.04
C VAL A 25 2.93 1.64 0.29
N VAL A 26 3.02 0.73 1.27
CA VAL A 26 1.88 -0.07 1.74
C VAL A 26 0.72 0.82 2.16
N ARG A 27 0.97 1.85 2.99
CA ARG A 27 -0.09 2.76 3.46
C ARG A 27 -0.69 3.56 2.32
N GLN A 28 0.15 4.09 1.44
CA GLN A 28 -0.27 4.94 0.32
C GLN A 28 -1.15 4.16 -0.67
N VAL A 29 -0.70 2.95 -1.05
CA VAL A 29 -1.42 2.07 -1.98
C VAL A 29 -2.74 1.59 -1.38
N ILE A 30 -2.77 1.21 -0.09
CA ILE A 30 -4.02 0.79 0.55
C ILE A 30 -4.99 1.99 0.69
N ALA A 31 -4.48 3.18 1.00
CA ALA A 31 -5.31 4.36 1.21
C ALA A 31 -5.91 4.90 -0.09
N TYR A 32 -5.13 4.96 -1.16
CA TYR A 32 -5.47 5.73 -2.35
C TYR A 32 -5.31 4.96 -3.67
N GLY A 33 -4.72 3.77 -3.64
CA GLY A 33 -4.42 2.98 -4.84
C GLY A 33 -5.64 2.34 -5.48
N GLU A 34 -5.50 2.02 -6.76
CA GLU A 34 -6.49 1.24 -7.49
C GLU A 34 -6.35 -0.24 -7.17
N ILE A 35 -7.34 -1.05 -7.59
CA ILE A 35 -7.31 -2.50 -7.40
C ILE A 35 -6.03 -3.12 -7.99
N ARG A 36 -5.57 -2.63 -9.15
CA ARG A 36 -4.34 -3.11 -9.79
C ARG A 36 -3.10 -2.84 -8.93
N ASP A 37 -3.00 -1.65 -8.33
CA ASP A 37 -1.92 -1.28 -7.41
C ASP A 37 -1.94 -2.17 -6.16
N MET A 38 -3.12 -2.43 -5.61
CA MET A 38 -3.29 -3.32 -4.46
C MET A 38 -2.84 -4.75 -4.77
N ILE A 39 -3.19 -5.29 -5.95
CA ILE A 39 -2.74 -6.61 -6.39
C ILE A 39 -1.21 -6.63 -6.55
N LEU A 40 -0.64 -5.58 -7.15
CA LEU A 40 0.80 -5.46 -7.31
C LEU A 40 1.51 -5.43 -5.95
N LEU A 41 0.99 -4.65 -4.99
CA LEU A 41 1.50 -4.58 -3.63
C LEU A 41 1.54 -5.96 -2.97
N ALA A 42 0.45 -6.73 -3.08
CA ALA A 42 0.36 -8.07 -2.51
C ALA A 42 1.35 -9.07 -3.13
N ARG A 43 1.79 -8.84 -4.39
CA ARG A 43 2.81 -9.65 -5.07
C ARG A 43 4.24 -9.23 -4.71
N ARG A 44 4.46 -7.93 -4.48
CA ARG A 44 5.79 -7.36 -4.22
C ARG A 44 6.19 -7.38 -2.75
N VAL A 45 5.22 -7.36 -1.85
CA VAL A 45 5.45 -7.29 -0.41
C VAL A 45 4.83 -8.49 0.29
N GLU A 46 5.59 -9.15 1.15
CA GLU A 46 5.10 -10.29 1.92
C GLU A 46 3.87 -9.91 2.75
N LYS A 47 2.85 -10.77 2.72
CA LYS A 47 1.60 -10.62 3.49
C LYS A 47 1.86 -10.28 4.97
N LYS A 48 2.86 -10.92 5.60
CA LYS A 48 3.25 -10.65 7.00
C LYS A 48 3.67 -9.19 7.23
N LYS A 49 4.50 -8.63 6.33
CA LYS A 49 4.96 -7.23 6.42
C LYS A 49 3.84 -6.23 6.18
N ILE A 50 2.92 -6.54 5.26
CA ILE A 50 1.74 -5.70 5.01
C ILE A 50 0.86 -5.66 6.26
N LEU A 51 0.55 -6.81 6.86
CA LEU A 51 -0.26 -6.89 8.07
C LEU A 51 0.40 -6.20 9.26
N ALA A 52 1.71 -6.35 9.44
CA ALA A 52 2.46 -5.64 10.46
C ALA A 52 2.36 -4.11 10.26
N THR A 53 2.49 -3.64 9.02
CA THR A 53 2.39 -2.21 8.68
C THR A 53 1.01 -1.65 8.99
N ILE A 54 -0.05 -2.40 8.67
CA ILE A 54 -1.44 -2.04 8.97
C ILE A 54 -1.66 -1.97 10.50
N ASN A 55 -1.17 -2.95 11.25
CA ASN A 55 -1.34 -2.99 12.71
C ASN A 55 -0.62 -1.83 13.41
N LEU A 56 0.52 -1.39 12.88
CA LEU A 56 1.28 -0.25 13.39
C LEU A 56 0.77 1.10 12.85
N TRP A 57 -0.25 1.11 12.00
CA TRP A 57 -0.79 2.34 11.41
C TRP A 57 -1.77 3.01 12.37
N LYS A 58 -1.33 4.12 12.97
CA LYS A 58 -2.11 4.91 13.94
C LYS A 58 -3.49 5.34 13.42
N GLU A 59 -3.61 5.61 12.12
CA GLU A 59 -4.84 6.11 11.49
C GLU A 59 -5.62 5.02 10.73
N GLN A 60 -5.37 3.75 11.01
CA GLN A 60 -6.03 2.64 10.32
C GLN A 60 -7.56 2.73 10.34
N GLU A 61 -8.16 3.28 11.40
CA GLU A 61 -9.62 3.44 11.48
C GLU A 61 -10.17 4.39 10.40
N LYS A 62 -9.42 5.42 10.00
CA LYS A 62 -9.82 6.33 8.91
C LYS A 62 -9.90 5.60 7.56
N HIS A 63 -9.05 4.59 7.37
CA HIS A 63 -8.95 3.80 6.13
C HIS A 63 -9.55 2.40 6.28
N LYS A 64 -10.38 2.17 7.31
CA LYS A 64 -10.93 0.85 7.66
C LYS A 64 -11.63 0.15 6.51
N LYS A 65 -12.38 0.90 5.68
CA LYS A 65 -13.05 0.37 4.49
C LYS A 65 -12.04 -0.23 3.50
N HIS A 66 -10.99 0.50 3.19
CA HIS A 66 -9.98 0.07 2.22
C HIS A 66 -9.12 -1.06 2.79
N ILE A 67 -8.76 -0.98 4.07
CA ILE A 67 -8.03 -2.05 4.77
C ILE A 67 -8.85 -3.35 4.78
N ASN A 68 -10.15 -3.27 5.06
CA ASN A 68 -11.03 -4.44 5.07
C ASN A 68 -11.19 -5.03 3.67
N PHE A 69 -11.37 -4.19 2.65
CA PHE A 69 -11.39 -4.62 1.25
C PHE A 69 -10.08 -5.34 0.90
N PHE A 70 -8.94 -4.72 1.18
CA PHE A 70 -7.63 -5.29 0.90
C PHE A 70 -7.42 -6.64 1.60
N LYS A 71 -7.74 -6.73 2.90
CA LYS A 71 -7.62 -7.98 3.68
C LYS A 71 -8.51 -9.10 3.14
N LYS A 72 -9.76 -8.80 2.78
CA LYS A 72 -10.75 -9.83 2.41
C LYS A 72 -10.70 -10.21 0.93
N VAL A 73 -10.43 -9.27 0.05
CA VAL A 73 -10.56 -9.44 -1.40
C VAL A 73 -9.21 -9.67 -2.06
N ILE A 74 -8.18 -8.92 -1.65
CA ILE A 74 -6.87 -8.97 -2.30
C ILE A 74 -5.96 -10.00 -1.63
N LEU A 75 -5.91 -10.01 -0.29
CA LEU A 75 -4.99 -10.88 0.43
C LEU A 75 -5.46 -12.33 0.61
N GLY A 76 -6.76 -12.61 0.46
CA GLY A 76 -7.35 -13.95 0.70
C GLY A 76 -6.98 -14.50 2.07
#